data_AF-A0A1Z3U761-F1
#
_entry.id   AF-A0A1Z3U761-F1
#
_cell.length_a   1.000
_cell.length_b   1.000
_cell.length_c   1.000
_cell.angle_alpha   90.00
_cell.angle_beta   90.00
_cell.angle_gamma   90.00
#
_symmetry.space_group_name_H-M   'P 1'
#
loop_
_entity.id
_entity.type
_entity.pdbx_description
1 polymer ?
#
loop_
_entity_poly.entity_id
_entity_poly.type
_entity_poly.pdbx_seq_one_letter_code
_entity_poly.pdbx_strand_id
1 'polypeptide(L)'
;MAGIIGKTEVMKSLGTGYRADAVRKARIVAAAFEQEWRDIEVHGVRPVIAAPPKRPKPAPPPPASSADKTLRQAFELFRTDPAKHRSRKTDLHYLNLIELTVGLWGENRTIRSIDREASRELLDVLLWLPANAEKKFPKLSPLAASRMAKEKGLAGRLSPASVNGYMCKFRAVMNFCQNEGWIERNPAKGLQVIDRVRRRDKRLPFSAEQLRLIFDAPIYRGCVDDWAGYSTPGYAHPRRGRFVRRS
;
A
#
# COMPACT_ATOMS: atom_id res chain seq x y z
N MET A 1 19.59 -29.83 -2.23
CA MET A 1 18.94 -28.63 -2.79
C MET A 1 18.01 -29.02 -3.95
N ALA A 2 16.70 -29.14 -3.75
CA ALA A 2 15.74 -29.62 -4.77
C ALA A 2 15.24 -28.52 -5.74
N GLY A 3 16.00 -27.46 -6.00
CA GLY A 3 15.52 -26.28 -6.75
C GLY A 3 16.51 -25.68 -7.76
N ILE A 4 17.58 -26.41 -8.11
CA ILE A 4 18.65 -25.97 -9.02
C ILE A 4 18.59 -26.68 -10.37
N ILE A 5 17.93 -27.84 -10.46
CA ILE A 5 17.82 -28.61 -11.70
C ILE A 5 16.99 -27.79 -12.71
N GLY A 6 17.63 -27.37 -13.82
CA GLY A 6 17.01 -26.63 -14.92
C GLY A 6 17.21 -25.11 -14.93
N LYS A 7 18.04 -24.53 -14.04
CA LYS A 7 18.39 -23.10 -14.08
C LYS A 7 19.77 -22.89 -14.70
N THR A 8 19.85 -22.00 -15.69
CA THR A 8 21.11 -21.56 -16.32
C THR A 8 21.87 -20.53 -15.49
N GLU A 9 21.20 -19.86 -14.55
CA GLU A 9 21.78 -18.81 -13.71
C GLU A 9 21.41 -19.03 -12.23
N VAL A 10 22.41 -18.88 -11.35
CA VAL A 10 22.25 -18.98 -9.89
C VAL A 10 22.78 -17.70 -9.24
N MET A 11 21.91 -17.01 -8.49
CA MET A 11 22.23 -15.74 -7.84
C MET A 11 22.29 -15.91 -6.32
N LYS A 12 23.45 -15.58 -5.72
CA LYS A 12 23.69 -15.66 -4.27
C LYS A 12 24.06 -14.28 -3.73
N SER A 13 23.39 -13.83 -2.66
CA SER A 13 23.66 -12.54 -2.05
C SER A 13 24.98 -12.56 -1.28
N LEU A 14 25.82 -11.55 -1.49
CA LEU A 14 27.14 -11.43 -0.81
C LEU A 14 27.05 -10.78 0.58
N GLY A 15 25.87 -10.24 0.93
CA GLY A 15 25.61 -9.63 2.24
C GLY A 15 26.45 -8.38 2.54
N THR A 16 26.87 -7.63 1.52
CA THR A 16 27.70 -6.41 1.68
C THR A 16 27.26 -5.29 0.75
N GLY A 17 27.28 -4.06 1.25
CA GLY A 17 27.03 -2.84 0.46
C GLY A 17 28.28 -2.16 -0.10
N TYR A 18 29.48 -2.58 0.31
CA TYR A 18 30.74 -1.97 -0.10
C TYR A 18 31.40 -2.73 -1.26
N ARG A 19 31.81 -2.03 -2.31
CA ARG A 19 32.28 -2.65 -3.58
C ARG A 19 33.56 -3.48 -3.40
N ALA A 20 34.52 -3.01 -2.61
CA ALA A 20 35.78 -3.72 -2.38
C ALA A 20 35.55 -5.08 -1.67
N ASP A 21 34.66 -5.10 -0.68
CA ASP A 21 34.29 -6.32 0.05
C ASP A 21 33.50 -7.28 -0.84
N ALA A 22 32.63 -6.75 -1.71
CA ALA A 22 31.90 -7.56 -2.68
C ALA A 22 32.86 -8.28 -3.65
N VAL A 23 33.91 -7.62 -4.15
CA VAL A 23 34.92 -8.25 -5.03
C VAL A 23 35.66 -9.38 -4.32
N ARG A 24 36.06 -9.16 -3.05
CA ARG A 24 36.74 -10.20 -2.25
C ARG A 24 35.82 -11.38 -1.95
N LYS A 25 34.60 -11.11 -1.49
CA LYS A 25 33.60 -12.15 -1.16
C LYS A 25 33.14 -12.91 -2.39
N ALA A 26 33.02 -12.26 -3.55
CA ALA A 26 32.65 -12.92 -4.80
C ALA A 26 33.63 -14.05 -5.16
N ARG A 27 34.94 -13.83 -4.98
CA ARG A 27 35.95 -14.87 -5.24
C ARG A 27 35.82 -16.08 -4.30
N ILE A 28 35.59 -15.83 -3.02
CA ILE A 28 35.42 -16.89 -2.01
C ILE A 28 34.14 -17.69 -2.30
N VAL A 29 33.05 -17.00 -2.60
CA VAL A 29 31.76 -17.63 -2.90
C VAL A 29 31.82 -18.41 -4.22
N ALA A 30 32.53 -17.91 -5.23
CA ALA A 30 32.74 -18.61 -6.49
C ALA A 30 33.56 -19.90 -6.28
N ALA A 31 34.66 -19.85 -5.51
CA ALA A 31 35.47 -21.03 -5.22
C ALA A 31 34.70 -22.10 -4.41
N ALA A 32 33.91 -21.68 -3.42
CA ALA A 32 33.06 -22.59 -2.65
C ALA A 32 31.98 -23.24 -3.54
N PHE A 33 31.44 -22.47 -4.50
CA PHE A 33 30.47 -22.98 -5.46
C PHE A 33 31.10 -23.98 -6.44
N GLU A 34 32.30 -23.72 -6.95
CA GLU A 34 33.04 -24.67 -7.80
C GLU A 34 33.37 -25.97 -7.07
N GLN A 35 33.75 -25.90 -5.78
CA GLN A 35 33.94 -27.10 -4.95
C GLN A 35 32.65 -27.90 -4.80
N GLU A 36 31.54 -27.21 -4.49
CA GLU A 36 30.23 -27.85 -4.32
C GLU A 36 29.76 -28.52 -5.63
N TRP A 37 30.05 -27.94 -6.80
CA TRP A 37 29.79 -28.56 -8.10
C TRP A 37 30.66 -29.80 -8.35
N ARG A 38 31.95 -29.74 -8.04
CA ARG A 38 32.84 -30.90 -8.16
C ARG A 38 32.40 -32.04 -7.25
N ASP A 39 31.96 -31.72 -6.02
CA ASP A 39 31.43 -32.72 -5.10
C ASP A 39 30.15 -33.38 -5.65
N ILE A 40 29.29 -32.62 -6.34
CA ILE A 40 28.10 -33.14 -7.01
C ILE A 40 28.46 -34.03 -8.21
N GLU A 41 29.47 -33.67 -9.00
CA GLU A 41 29.96 -34.47 -10.13
C GLU A 41 30.58 -35.81 -9.66
N VAL A 42 31.34 -35.79 -8.57
CA VAL A 42 32.04 -36.96 -8.04
C VAL A 42 31.10 -37.92 -7.31
N HIS A 43 30.17 -37.41 -6.50
CA HIS A 43 29.31 -38.24 -5.66
C HIS A 43 27.93 -38.54 -6.26
N GLY A 44 27.56 -37.86 -7.34
CA GLY A 44 26.22 -37.90 -7.91
C GLY A 44 25.18 -37.28 -6.98
N VAL A 45 24.14 -36.69 -7.56
CA VAL A 45 23.00 -36.22 -6.77
C VAL A 45 22.25 -37.44 -6.26
N ARG A 46 22.35 -37.76 -4.96
CA ARG A 46 21.33 -38.62 -4.32
C ARG A 46 20.05 -37.81 -4.23
N PRO A 47 18.98 -38.15 -4.98
CA PRO A 47 17.70 -37.50 -4.76
C PRO A 47 17.20 -37.97 -3.41
N VAL A 48 17.37 -37.13 -2.38
CA VAL A 48 16.56 -37.26 -1.17
C VAL A 48 15.16 -36.87 -1.60
N ILE A 49 14.38 -37.85 -2.06
CA ILE A 49 12.94 -37.73 -2.17
C ILE A 49 12.46 -37.63 -0.73
N ALA A 50 12.49 -36.42 -0.17
CA ALA A 50 11.76 -36.13 1.05
C ALA A 50 10.30 -36.44 0.72
N ALA A 51 9.72 -37.43 1.40
CA ALA A 51 8.31 -37.73 1.30
C ALA A 51 7.54 -36.41 1.39
N PRO A 52 6.55 -36.17 0.51
CA PRO A 52 5.78 -34.94 0.54
C PRO A 52 5.26 -34.76 1.97
N PRO A 53 5.43 -33.60 2.62
CA PRO A 53 4.75 -33.36 3.88
C PRO A 53 3.28 -33.62 3.60
N LYS A 54 2.69 -34.62 4.28
CA LYS A 54 1.25 -34.88 4.21
C LYS A 54 0.59 -33.54 4.52
N ARG A 55 0.09 -32.84 3.49
CA ARG A 55 -0.74 -31.67 3.72
C ARG A 55 -1.93 -32.21 4.47
N PRO A 56 -2.19 -31.81 5.72
CA PRO A 56 -3.47 -32.13 6.33
C PRO A 56 -4.54 -31.64 5.35
N LYS A 57 -5.52 -32.51 5.05
CA LYS A 57 -6.74 -32.08 4.34
C LYS A 57 -7.21 -30.78 4.99
N PRO A 58 -7.65 -29.75 4.23
CA PRO A 58 -8.24 -28.59 4.84
C PRO A 58 -9.45 -29.09 5.64
N ALA A 59 -9.29 -29.13 6.96
CA ALA A 59 -10.42 -29.33 7.84
C ALA A 59 -11.38 -28.16 7.59
N PRO A 60 -12.70 -28.38 7.61
CA PRO A 60 -13.63 -27.26 7.68
C PRO A 60 -13.17 -26.34 8.82
N PRO A 61 -13.17 -25.00 8.62
CA PRO A 61 -12.67 -24.08 9.62
C PRO A 61 -13.37 -24.39 10.95
N PRO A 62 -12.61 -24.54 12.05
CA PRO A 62 -13.23 -24.75 13.35
C PRO A 62 -14.20 -23.59 13.61
N PRO A 63 -15.35 -23.86 14.26
CA PRO A 63 -16.29 -22.79 14.61
C PRO A 63 -15.54 -21.72 15.40
N ALA A 64 -15.80 -20.46 15.06
CA ALA A 64 -15.14 -19.29 15.62
C ALA A 64 -15.06 -19.42 17.15
N SER A 65 -13.85 -19.67 17.64
CA SER A 65 -13.58 -19.67 19.08
C SER A 65 -13.62 -18.22 19.55
N SER A 66 -14.10 -17.98 20.77
CA SER A 66 -14.07 -16.69 21.45
C SER A 66 -12.66 -16.07 21.59
N ALA A 67 -11.61 -16.80 21.19
CA ALA A 67 -10.23 -16.31 21.05
C ALA A 67 -9.91 -15.61 19.71
N ASP A 68 -10.79 -15.66 18.71
CA ASP A 68 -10.54 -15.05 17.41
C ASP A 68 -10.71 -13.52 17.47
N LYS A 69 -9.61 -12.80 17.24
CA LYS A 69 -9.61 -11.34 17.19
C LYS A 69 -10.55 -10.82 16.09
N THR A 70 -11.27 -9.75 16.41
CA THR A 70 -12.08 -9.05 15.40
C THR A 70 -11.21 -8.20 14.49
N LEU A 71 -11.73 -7.87 13.32
CA LEU A 71 -11.03 -7.00 12.38
C LEU A 71 -10.71 -5.62 13.01
N ARG A 72 -11.67 -5.03 13.74
CA ARG A 72 -11.46 -3.76 14.47
C ARG A 72 -10.29 -3.88 15.46
N GLN A 73 -10.26 -4.94 16.26
CA GLN A 73 -9.16 -5.18 17.21
C GLN A 73 -7.81 -5.32 16.49
N ALA A 74 -7.78 -5.98 15.32
CA ALA A 74 -6.57 -6.10 14.50
C ALA A 74 -6.02 -4.74 14.06
N PHE A 75 -6.91 -3.85 13.62
CA PHE A 75 -6.55 -2.50 13.21
C PHE A 75 -6.02 -1.67 14.38
N GLU A 76 -6.68 -1.73 15.54
CA GLU A 76 -6.23 -0.99 16.73
C GLU A 76 -4.87 -1.49 17.20
N LEU A 77 -4.66 -2.81 17.30
CA LEU A 77 -3.37 -3.39 17.66
C LEU A 77 -2.28 -3.00 16.65
N PHE A 78 -2.59 -3.01 15.36
CA PHE A 78 -1.66 -2.55 14.34
C PHE A 78 -1.31 -1.06 14.51
N ARG A 79 -2.27 -0.22 14.91
CA ARG A 79 -2.10 1.23 15.04
C ARG A 79 -1.31 1.60 16.30
N THR A 80 -1.57 0.93 17.41
CA THR A 80 -0.90 1.13 18.70
C THR A 80 0.46 0.43 18.79
N ASP A 81 0.80 -0.42 17.81
CA ASP A 81 2.11 -1.06 17.69
C ASP A 81 3.27 -0.03 17.79
N PRO A 82 4.07 -0.05 18.88
CA PRO A 82 5.14 0.90 19.11
C PRO A 82 6.33 0.69 18.15
N ALA A 83 6.41 -0.46 17.48
CA ALA A 83 7.47 -0.73 16.51
C ALA A 83 7.41 0.18 15.27
N LYS A 84 6.30 0.91 15.08
CA LYS A 84 6.08 1.75 13.89
C LYS A 84 5.59 3.14 14.25
N HIS A 85 6.47 4.12 14.06
CA HIS A 85 6.07 5.53 14.09
C HIS A 85 5.30 5.92 12.82
N ARG A 86 4.13 6.51 12.97
CA ARG A 86 3.23 6.90 11.86
C ARG A 86 2.87 8.37 11.98
N SER A 87 2.74 9.05 10.85
CA SER A 87 2.26 10.43 10.84
C SER A 87 0.76 10.49 11.15
N ARG A 88 0.30 11.60 11.77
CA ARG A 88 -1.13 11.85 12.04
C ARG A 88 -2.03 11.65 10.82
N LYS A 89 -1.55 12.06 9.64
CA LYS A 89 -2.28 11.86 8.37
C LYS A 89 -2.47 10.38 8.05
N THR A 90 -1.42 9.58 8.23
CA THR A 90 -1.46 8.13 7.96
C THR A 90 -2.41 7.43 8.92
N ASP A 91 -2.41 7.89 10.16
CA ASP A 91 -3.29 7.41 11.22
C ASP A 91 -4.78 7.64 10.91
N LEU A 92 -5.14 8.84 10.47
CA LEU A 92 -6.48 9.16 9.98
C LEU A 92 -6.93 8.25 8.82
N HIS A 93 -6.01 7.86 7.93
CA HIS A 93 -6.37 6.94 6.86
C HIS A 93 -6.69 5.52 7.38
N TYR A 94 -6.07 5.08 8.48
CA TYR A 94 -6.43 3.80 9.10
C TYR A 94 -7.77 3.89 9.81
N LEU A 95 -8.04 4.99 10.54
CA LEU A 95 -9.35 5.23 11.13
C LEU A 95 -10.48 5.19 10.09
N ASN A 96 -10.33 5.91 8.97
CA ASN A 96 -11.33 5.88 7.91
C ASN A 96 -11.49 4.47 7.30
N LEU A 97 -10.42 3.68 7.26
CA LEU A 97 -10.48 2.31 6.78
C LEU A 97 -11.20 1.38 7.77
N ILE A 98 -11.02 1.58 9.08
CA ILE A 98 -11.77 0.86 10.13
C ILE A 98 -13.26 1.11 9.93
N GLU A 99 -13.68 2.37 9.87
CA GLU A 99 -15.09 2.73 9.71
C GLU A 99 -15.70 2.16 8.41
N LEU A 100 -14.93 2.15 7.31
CA LEU A 100 -15.36 1.52 6.07
C LEU A 100 -15.55 0.00 6.23
N THR A 101 -14.59 -0.69 6.84
CA THR A 101 -14.67 -2.15 7.01
C THR A 101 -15.74 -2.58 8.01
N VAL A 102 -15.94 -1.82 9.09
CA VAL A 102 -17.01 -2.05 10.07
C VAL A 102 -18.37 -1.78 9.44
N GLY A 103 -18.51 -0.72 8.64
CA GLY A 103 -19.73 -0.46 7.89
C GLY A 103 -20.05 -1.54 6.86
N LEU A 104 -19.04 -2.20 6.29
CA LEU A 104 -19.20 -3.23 5.26
C LEU A 104 -19.53 -4.61 5.83
N TRP A 105 -18.73 -5.09 6.80
CA TRP A 105 -18.84 -6.47 7.31
C TRP A 105 -19.41 -6.57 8.73
N GLY A 106 -19.68 -5.44 9.37
CA GLY A 106 -20.06 -5.37 10.78
C GLY A 106 -18.88 -5.40 11.74
N GLU A 107 -19.13 -4.95 12.96
CA GLU A 107 -18.12 -4.78 14.01
C GLU A 107 -17.54 -6.10 14.54
N ASN A 108 -18.37 -7.15 14.55
CA ASN A 108 -18.03 -8.46 15.12
C ASN A 108 -17.37 -9.41 14.12
N ARG A 109 -17.01 -8.94 12.92
CA ARG A 109 -16.38 -9.78 11.90
C ARG A 109 -14.97 -10.21 12.37
N THR A 110 -14.73 -11.52 12.41
CA THR A 110 -13.43 -12.10 12.80
C THR A 110 -12.43 -12.02 11.65
N ILE A 111 -11.14 -11.88 11.95
CA ILE A 111 -10.09 -11.77 10.91
C ILE A 111 -10.04 -13.04 10.04
N ARG A 112 -10.23 -14.22 10.65
CA ARG A 112 -10.22 -15.52 9.95
C ARG A 112 -11.34 -15.67 8.93
N SER A 113 -12.46 -15.01 9.15
CA SER A 113 -13.61 -15.03 8.23
C SER A 113 -13.41 -14.10 7.01
N ILE A 114 -12.32 -13.34 6.95
CA ILE A 114 -12.00 -12.49 5.80
C ILE A 114 -11.25 -13.32 4.76
N ASP A 115 -11.97 -13.68 3.71
CA ASP A 115 -11.43 -14.40 2.58
C ASP A 115 -11.10 -13.45 1.40
N ARG A 116 -10.77 -14.07 0.28
CA ARG A 116 -10.45 -13.36 -0.96
C ARG A 116 -11.66 -12.60 -1.52
N GLU A 117 -12.86 -13.12 -1.32
CA GLU A 117 -14.11 -12.55 -1.82
C GLU A 117 -14.48 -11.30 -1.04
N ALA A 118 -14.42 -11.36 0.29
CA ALA A 118 -14.54 -10.18 1.14
C ALA A 118 -13.53 -9.10 0.72
N SER A 119 -12.26 -9.47 0.51
CA SER A 119 -11.25 -8.50 0.06
C SER A 119 -11.57 -7.86 -1.31
N ARG A 120 -12.27 -8.57 -2.21
CA ARG A 120 -12.77 -8.02 -3.49
C ARG A 120 -13.99 -7.13 -3.29
N GLU A 121 -14.89 -7.49 -2.39
CA GLU A 121 -16.05 -6.66 -2.04
C GLU A 121 -15.60 -5.28 -1.53
N LEU A 122 -14.57 -5.24 -0.68
CA LEU A 122 -13.96 -3.98 -0.23
C LEU A 122 -13.39 -3.18 -1.40
N LEU A 123 -12.71 -3.83 -2.34
CA LEU A 123 -12.19 -3.18 -3.55
C LEU A 123 -13.32 -2.56 -4.39
N ASP A 124 -14.42 -3.28 -4.56
CA ASP A 124 -15.59 -2.82 -5.31
C ASP A 124 -16.25 -1.62 -4.62
N VAL A 125 -16.40 -1.65 -3.30
CA VAL A 125 -16.90 -0.49 -2.54
C VAL A 125 -15.98 0.72 -2.71
N LEU A 126 -14.68 0.53 -2.63
CA LEU A 126 -13.71 1.63 -2.80
C LEU A 126 -13.74 2.20 -4.23
N LEU A 127 -14.00 1.39 -5.25
CA LEU A 127 -14.13 1.83 -6.64
C LEU A 127 -15.34 2.75 -6.86
N TRP A 128 -16.42 2.52 -6.12
CA TRP A 128 -17.66 3.30 -6.23
C TRP A 128 -17.79 4.40 -5.19
N LEU A 129 -16.86 4.47 -4.23
CA LEU A 129 -16.88 5.50 -3.20
C LEU A 129 -16.72 6.89 -3.83
N PRO A 130 -17.64 7.84 -3.57
CA PRO A 130 -17.53 9.18 -4.11
C PRO A 130 -16.34 9.93 -3.48
N ALA A 131 -15.61 10.66 -4.30
CA ALA A 131 -14.55 11.55 -3.83
C ALA A 131 -15.16 12.64 -2.93
N ASN A 132 -14.56 12.84 -1.74
CA ASN A 132 -15.05 13.71 -0.68
C ASN A 132 -16.44 13.32 -0.16
N ALA A 133 -16.70 12.02 0.04
CA ALA A 133 -17.97 11.50 0.53
C ALA A 133 -18.50 12.24 1.78
N GLU A 134 -17.65 12.49 2.78
CA GLU A 134 -18.03 13.23 4.00
C GLU A 134 -18.56 14.65 3.71
N LYS A 135 -17.99 15.35 2.72
CA LYS A 135 -18.43 16.69 2.34
C LYS A 135 -19.67 16.68 1.46
N LYS A 136 -19.79 15.69 0.57
CA LYS A 136 -20.89 15.59 -0.40
C LYS A 136 -22.15 14.97 0.20
N PHE A 137 -21.98 14.07 1.17
CA PHE A 137 -23.06 13.30 1.79
C PHE A 137 -22.85 13.22 3.30
N PRO A 138 -22.94 14.35 4.03
CA PRO A 138 -22.68 14.40 5.47
C PRO A 138 -23.65 13.54 6.31
N LYS A 139 -24.78 13.14 5.75
CA LYS A 139 -25.83 12.34 6.42
C LYS A 139 -25.75 10.83 6.11
N LEU A 140 -24.88 10.40 5.20
CA LEU A 140 -24.82 9.02 4.74
C LEU A 140 -23.47 8.39 5.11
N SER A 141 -23.52 7.16 5.65
CA SER A 141 -22.32 6.35 5.83
C SER A 141 -21.59 6.20 4.49
N PRO A 142 -20.24 6.20 4.47
CA PRO A 142 -19.44 5.99 3.26
C PRO A 142 -19.89 4.77 2.44
N LEU A 143 -20.37 3.71 3.11
CA LEU A 143 -20.92 2.53 2.47
C LEU A 143 -22.23 2.83 1.69
N ALA A 144 -23.17 3.51 2.34
CA ALA A 144 -24.44 3.89 1.73
C ALA A 144 -24.21 4.85 0.54
N ALA A 145 -23.25 5.76 0.67
CA ALA A 145 -22.83 6.63 -0.42
C ALA A 145 -22.22 5.84 -1.60
N SER A 146 -21.43 4.80 -1.34
CA SER A 146 -20.90 3.92 -2.39
C SER A 146 -22.00 3.12 -3.10
N ARG A 147 -22.99 2.58 -2.37
CA ARG A 147 -24.12 1.85 -2.96
C ARG A 147 -24.96 2.76 -3.84
N MET A 148 -25.32 3.94 -3.32
CA MET A 148 -26.05 4.95 -4.08
C MET A 148 -25.26 5.41 -5.33
N ALA A 149 -23.94 5.60 -5.21
CA ALA A 149 -23.10 6.02 -6.33
C ALA A 149 -23.01 4.95 -7.42
N LYS A 150 -23.03 3.65 -7.04
CA LYS A 150 -23.09 2.53 -7.96
C LYS A 150 -24.44 2.49 -8.69
N GLU A 151 -25.54 2.64 -7.97
CA GLU A 151 -26.90 2.65 -8.54
C GLU A 151 -27.12 3.86 -9.48
N LYS A 152 -26.65 5.04 -9.09
CA LYS A 152 -26.84 6.29 -9.85
C LYS A 152 -25.75 6.58 -10.89
N GLY A 153 -24.71 5.73 -10.99
CA GLY A 153 -23.62 5.91 -11.94
C GLY A 153 -22.84 7.22 -11.79
N LEU A 154 -22.61 7.70 -10.56
CA LEU A 154 -22.01 9.02 -10.33
C LEU A 154 -20.55 9.11 -10.85
N ALA A 155 -20.24 10.18 -11.59
CA ALA A 155 -18.91 10.39 -12.18
C ALA A 155 -17.82 10.76 -11.15
N GLY A 156 -18.19 11.28 -9.97
CA GLY A 156 -17.26 11.79 -8.96
C GLY A 156 -16.70 10.76 -8.00
N ARG A 157 -16.05 9.70 -8.51
CA ARG A 157 -15.50 8.56 -7.74
C ARG A 157 -14.04 8.78 -7.31
N LEU A 158 -13.55 7.92 -6.40
CA LEU A 158 -12.13 7.88 -6.06
C LEU A 158 -11.26 7.57 -7.29
N SER A 159 -10.10 8.21 -7.36
CA SER A 159 -9.10 7.89 -8.38
C SER A 159 -8.53 6.47 -8.16
N PRO A 160 -8.07 5.76 -9.20
CA PRO A 160 -7.42 4.45 -9.04
C PRO A 160 -6.25 4.47 -8.05
N ALA A 161 -5.47 5.56 -8.04
CA ALA A 161 -4.37 5.78 -7.10
C ALA A 161 -4.86 5.87 -5.64
N SER A 162 -6.00 6.53 -5.41
CA SER A 162 -6.63 6.62 -4.09
C SER A 162 -7.10 5.24 -3.62
N VAL A 163 -7.80 4.49 -4.47
CA VAL A 163 -8.27 3.12 -4.17
C VAL A 163 -7.10 2.21 -3.81
N ASN A 164 -6.05 2.21 -4.64
CA ASN A 164 -4.82 1.45 -4.34
C ASN A 164 -4.15 1.91 -3.04
N GLY A 165 -4.25 3.19 -2.69
CA GLY A 165 -3.77 3.72 -1.42
C GLY A 165 -4.52 3.17 -0.20
N TYR A 166 -5.82 2.91 -0.30
CA TYR A 166 -6.62 2.22 0.72
C TYR A 166 -6.27 0.74 0.78
N MET A 167 -6.25 0.06 -0.38
CA MET A 167 -5.94 -1.37 -0.45
C MET A 167 -4.52 -1.69 0.03
N CYS A 168 -3.55 -0.81 -0.20
CA CYS A 168 -2.20 -0.96 0.33
C CYS A 168 -2.18 -0.97 1.86
N LYS A 169 -2.97 -0.09 2.50
CA LYS A 169 -3.10 -0.04 3.97
C LYS A 169 -3.82 -1.28 4.52
N PHE A 170 -4.90 -1.69 3.86
CA PHE A 170 -5.60 -2.92 4.23
C PHE A 170 -4.67 -4.14 4.14
N ARG A 171 -3.92 -4.26 3.05
CA ARG A 171 -2.92 -5.31 2.86
C ARG A 171 -1.83 -5.27 3.93
N ALA A 172 -1.41 -4.08 4.38
CA ALA A 172 -0.41 -3.94 5.45
C ALA A 172 -0.92 -4.48 6.79
N VAL A 173 -2.20 -4.23 7.12
CA VAL A 173 -2.85 -4.79 8.32
C VAL A 173 -2.99 -6.30 8.22
N MET A 174 -3.41 -6.81 7.05
CA MET A 174 -3.50 -8.27 6.84
C MET A 174 -2.12 -8.95 6.87
N ASN A 175 -1.06 -8.30 6.39
CA ASN A 175 0.31 -8.81 6.55
C ASN A 175 0.72 -8.84 8.02
N PHE A 176 0.34 -7.84 8.82
CA PHE A 176 0.58 -7.86 10.26
C PHE A 176 -0.14 -9.05 10.92
N CYS A 177 -1.43 -9.24 10.63
CA CYS A 177 -2.19 -10.40 11.13
C CYS A 177 -1.56 -11.74 10.72
N GLN A 178 -0.96 -11.80 9.51
CA GLN A 178 -0.23 -12.97 9.05
C GLN A 178 1.05 -13.21 9.85
N ASN A 179 1.81 -12.15 10.12
CA ASN A 179 3.05 -12.24 10.90
C ASN A 179 2.79 -12.64 12.36
N GLU A 180 1.69 -12.17 12.95
CA GLU A 180 1.22 -12.56 14.29
C GLU A 180 0.61 -13.99 14.31
N GLY A 181 0.50 -14.65 13.17
CA GLY A 181 -0.02 -16.02 13.05
C GLY A 181 -1.54 -16.13 13.18
N TRP A 182 -2.29 -15.03 13.13
CA TRP A 182 -3.77 -15.06 13.20
C TRP A 182 -4.41 -15.57 11.91
N ILE A 183 -3.74 -15.33 10.78
CA ILE A 183 -4.12 -15.85 9.46
C ILE A 183 -2.92 -16.51 8.80
N GLU A 184 -3.17 -17.58 8.03
CA GLU A 184 -2.10 -18.27 7.30
C GLU A 184 -1.62 -17.50 6.07
N ARG A 185 -2.56 -16.82 5.40
CA ARG A 185 -2.33 -16.16 4.11
C ARG A 185 -3.05 -14.82 4.08
N ASN A 186 -2.40 -13.82 3.48
CA ASN A 186 -3.01 -12.52 3.27
C ASN A 186 -4.07 -12.57 2.14
N PRO A 187 -5.36 -12.37 2.44
CA PRO A 187 -6.44 -12.44 1.44
C PRO A 187 -6.46 -11.26 0.47
N ALA A 188 -5.82 -10.13 0.82
CA ALA A 188 -5.73 -8.93 -0.01
C ALA A 188 -4.52 -8.92 -0.96
N LYS A 189 -3.66 -9.94 -0.93
CA LYS A 189 -2.42 -9.98 -1.71
C LYS A 189 -2.70 -9.87 -3.22
N GLY A 190 -2.16 -8.85 -3.86
CA GLY A 190 -2.30 -8.65 -5.32
C GLY A 190 -3.64 -8.09 -5.79
N LEU A 191 -4.55 -7.67 -4.90
CA LEU A 191 -5.72 -6.87 -5.30
C LEU A 191 -5.29 -5.42 -5.51
N GLN A 192 -5.52 -4.93 -6.72
CA GLN A 192 -5.14 -3.59 -7.14
C GLN A 192 -5.90 -3.21 -8.40
N VAL A 193 -6.20 -1.93 -8.54
CA VAL A 193 -6.81 -1.33 -9.73
C VAL A 193 -5.70 -0.85 -10.67
N ILE A 194 -5.82 -1.18 -11.95
CA ILE A 194 -4.87 -0.68 -12.96
C ILE A 194 -5.14 0.80 -13.19
N ASP A 195 -4.11 1.62 -13.00
CA ASP A 195 -4.12 3.02 -13.38
C ASP A 195 -3.53 3.15 -14.79
N ARG A 196 -4.40 3.44 -15.77
CA ARG A 196 -4.00 3.53 -17.18
C ARG A 196 -3.02 4.68 -17.45
N VAL A 197 -3.08 5.74 -16.65
CA VAL A 197 -2.23 6.92 -16.81
C VAL A 197 -1.03 6.77 -15.90
N ARG A 198 0.18 6.82 -16.46
CA ARG A 198 1.40 6.74 -15.65
C ARG A 198 1.48 7.97 -14.73
N ARG A 199 2.05 7.79 -13.55
CA ARG A 199 2.18 8.85 -12.53
C ARG A 199 2.82 10.13 -13.07
N ARG A 200 3.79 10.02 -13.98
CA ARG A 200 4.46 11.16 -14.63
C ARG A 200 3.53 11.93 -15.59
N ASP A 201 2.67 11.23 -16.32
CA ASP A 201 1.81 11.81 -17.34
C ASP A 201 0.61 12.56 -16.70
N LYS A 202 0.34 12.32 -15.41
CA LYS A 202 -0.64 13.10 -14.62
C LYS A 202 -0.16 14.51 -14.26
N ARG A 203 1.14 14.79 -14.38
CA ARG A 203 1.75 16.08 -14.00
C ARG A 203 2.28 16.73 -15.27
N LEU A 204 1.42 17.46 -15.96
CA LEU A 204 1.83 18.24 -17.11
C LEU A 204 2.76 19.38 -16.67
N PRO A 205 3.84 19.67 -17.42
CA PRO A 205 4.62 20.88 -17.20
C PRO A 205 3.74 22.11 -17.46
N PHE A 206 4.03 23.21 -16.77
CA PHE A 206 3.35 24.47 -17.04
C PHE A 206 3.72 24.99 -18.43
N SER A 207 2.73 25.50 -19.18
CA SER A 207 3.00 26.25 -20.41
C SER A 207 3.60 27.62 -20.10
N ALA A 208 4.25 28.25 -21.08
CA ALA A 208 4.79 29.60 -20.92
C ALA A 208 3.70 30.62 -20.54
N GLU A 209 2.49 30.46 -21.06
CA GLU A 209 1.34 31.31 -20.71
C GLU A 209 0.86 31.08 -19.27
N GLN A 210 0.80 29.82 -18.83
CA GLN A 210 0.48 29.51 -17.43
C GLN A 210 1.53 30.08 -16.49
N LEU A 211 2.81 30.02 -16.85
CA LEU A 211 3.88 30.64 -16.08
C LEU A 211 3.71 32.17 -16.01
N ARG A 212 3.39 32.83 -17.13
CA ARG A 212 3.06 34.28 -17.12
C ARG A 212 1.91 34.58 -16.18
N LEU A 213 0.80 33.84 -16.26
CA LEU A 213 -0.36 34.02 -15.36
C LEU A 213 -0.01 33.80 -13.89
N ILE A 214 0.81 32.78 -13.58
CA ILE A 214 1.26 32.52 -12.21
C ILE A 214 2.10 33.70 -11.70
N PHE A 215 3.07 34.18 -12.47
CA PHE A 215 3.96 35.27 -12.05
C PHE A 215 3.35 36.67 -12.17
N ASP A 216 2.24 36.81 -12.89
CA ASP A 216 1.46 38.04 -12.95
C ASP A 216 0.39 38.12 -11.85
N ALA A 217 0.22 37.06 -11.06
CA ALA A 217 -0.70 37.06 -9.94
C ALA A 217 -0.34 38.14 -8.89
N PRO A 218 -1.33 38.75 -8.22
CA PRO A 218 -1.13 39.82 -7.24
C PRO A 218 -0.09 39.49 -6.17
N ILE A 219 0.01 38.25 -5.73
CA ILE A 219 1.01 37.83 -4.73
C ILE A 219 2.47 38.08 -5.19
N TYR A 220 2.75 38.13 -6.49
CA TYR A 220 4.07 38.41 -7.05
C TYR A 220 4.27 39.86 -7.49
N ARG A 221 3.19 40.55 -7.92
CA ARG A 221 3.24 41.94 -8.41
C ARG A 221 2.82 43.01 -7.40
N GLY A 222 2.18 42.62 -6.30
CA GLY A 222 1.61 43.52 -5.31
C GLY A 222 0.20 43.06 -4.90
N CYS A 223 0.02 42.69 -3.63
CA CYS A 223 -1.26 42.26 -3.07
C CYS A 223 -1.69 43.11 -1.87
N VAL A 224 -2.89 42.89 -1.35
CA VAL A 224 -3.37 43.61 -0.16
C VAL A 224 -2.63 43.15 1.10
N ASP A 225 -2.48 41.84 1.30
CA ASP A 225 -1.75 41.21 2.41
C ASP A 225 -1.29 39.78 2.07
N ASP A 226 -0.43 39.19 2.92
CA ASP A 226 0.14 37.84 2.74
C ASP A 226 -0.75 36.70 3.29
N TRP A 227 -1.98 37.01 3.69
CA TRP A 227 -2.93 36.09 4.33
C TRP A 227 -4.14 35.81 3.45
N ALA A 228 -5.21 36.59 3.57
CA ALA A 228 -6.46 36.39 2.86
C ALA A 228 -6.56 37.28 1.61
N GLY A 229 -5.80 38.39 1.59
CA GLY A 229 -5.74 39.34 0.49
C GLY A 229 -4.68 39.03 -0.58
N TYR A 230 -4.04 37.85 -0.54
CA TYR A 230 -2.94 37.50 -1.44
C TYR A 230 -3.35 37.43 -2.92
N SER A 231 -4.62 37.18 -3.21
CA SER A 231 -5.17 37.12 -4.57
C SER A 231 -5.74 38.44 -5.07
N THR A 232 -5.72 39.49 -4.25
CA THR A 232 -6.29 40.80 -4.57
C THR A 232 -5.15 41.78 -4.84
N PRO A 233 -5.16 42.53 -5.96
CA PRO A 233 -4.16 43.56 -6.24
C PRO A 233 -4.07 44.59 -5.10
N GLY A 234 -2.84 44.94 -4.71
CA GLY A 234 -2.57 45.92 -3.66
C GLY A 234 -1.11 46.34 -3.62
N TYR A 235 -0.73 47.12 -2.61
CA TYR A 235 0.62 47.70 -2.51
C TYR A 235 1.61 46.84 -1.71
N ALA A 236 1.14 45.83 -0.98
CA ALA A 236 1.99 44.98 -0.18
C ALA A 236 2.77 44.01 -1.07
N HIS A 237 4.06 43.86 -0.77
CA HIS A 237 4.96 42.92 -1.46
C HIS A 237 5.52 41.92 -0.44
N PRO A 238 4.78 40.84 -0.11
CA PRO A 238 5.20 39.89 0.91
C PRO A 238 6.53 39.22 0.60
N ARG A 239 7.46 39.20 1.56
CA ARG A 239 8.81 38.61 1.40
C ARG A 239 9.07 37.34 2.23
N ARG A 240 8.05 36.77 2.86
CA ARG A 240 8.20 35.56 3.69
C ARG A 240 8.42 34.32 2.82
N GLY A 241 9.22 33.37 3.31
CA GLY A 241 9.64 32.14 2.60
C GLY A 241 8.54 31.12 2.30
N ARG A 242 7.25 31.48 2.33
CA ARG A 242 6.17 30.60 1.86
C ARG A 242 6.20 30.43 0.34
N PHE A 243 6.71 31.42 -0.40
CA PHE A 243 6.75 31.38 -1.86
C PHE A 243 8.08 31.97 -2.34
N VAL A 244 9.03 31.06 -2.61
CA VAL A 244 10.41 31.21 -3.09
C VAL A 244 10.74 32.56 -3.74
N ARG A 245 11.74 33.27 -3.20
CA ARG A 245 12.46 34.34 -3.89
C ARG A 245 13.66 33.74 -4.62
N ARG A 246 13.81 34.02 -5.92
CA ARG A 246 15.13 33.92 -6.59
C ARG A 246 16.07 34.93 -5.93
N SER A 247 17.22 34.43 -5.50
CA SER A 247 18.39 35.23 -5.14
C SER A 247 18.75 36.20 -6.26
#